data_AF-A0A0L0FKD3-F1
#
_entry.id   AF-A0A0L0FKD3-F1
#
_cell.length_a   1.000
_cell.length_b   1.000
_cell.length_c   1.000
_cell.angle_alpha   90.00
_cell.angle_beta   90.00
_cell.angle_gamma   90.00
#
_symmetry.space_group_name_H-M   'P 1'
#
loop_
_entity.id
_entity.type
_entity.pdbx_description
1 polymer ?
#
loop_
_entity_poly.entity_id
_entity_poly.type
_entity_poly.pdbx_seq_one_letter_code
_entity_poly.pdbx_strand_id
1 'polypeptide(L)'
;MSLHRQSSYASTMKIEMLFKAKENGSLHAISEAEATSGDRTSVEHALHVVPEYYNLLASGKKSVEGRLNMGDEAHVCVGDILVMNGTLRLHVKRIALYGSIQEYLVTEGLDVCLPDKDTIDEGVQVYYRFYTPEQEAEFGVLAFEVTVL
;
A
#
# COMPACT_ATOMS: atom_id res chain seq x y z
N MET A 1 -6.97 32.13 21.04
CA MET A 1 -7.87 31.38 20.15
C MET A 1 -7.01 30.40 19.38
N SER A 2 -6.94 29.17 19.89
CA SER A 2 -6.07 28.11 19.39
C SER A 2 -6.94 27.08 18.70
N LEU A 3 -6.63 26.73 17.46
CA LEU A 3 -7.13 25.58 16.70
C LEU A 3 -6.32 25.57 15.40
N HIS A 4 -5.32 24.69 15.26
CA HIS A 4 -4.74 24.18 13.99
C HIS A 4 -3.50 23.27 14.25
N ARG A 5 -3.59 22.30 15.17
CA ARG A 5 -2.55 21.25 15.32
C ARG A 5 -3.11 19.96 15.92
N GLN A 6 -4.04 19.28 15.25
CA GLN A 6 -4.45 17.93 15.66
C GLN A 6 -4.36 16.85 14.58
N SER A 7 -4.12 17.19 13.31
CA SER A 7 -4.11 16.17 12.23
C SER A 7 -2.83 15.32 12.15
N SER A 8 -1.68 15.81 12.63
CA SER A 8 -0.40 15.09 12.45
C SER A 8 -0.05 14.09 13.57
N TYR A 9 -0.86 13.99 14.63
CA TYR A 9 -0.55 13.13 15.79
C TYR A 9 -1.16 11.73 15.69
N ALA A 10 -2.25 11.56 14.94
CA ALA A 10 -2.92 10.25 14.83
C ALA A 10 -2.16 9.29 13.89
N SER A 11 -1.57 9.79 12.81
CA SER A 11 -0.81 8.95 11.85
C SER A 11 0.50 8.44 12.43
N THR A 12 1.21 9.25 13.22
CA THR A 12 2.45 8.85 13.89
C THR A 12 2.19 7.83 15.01
N MET A 13 1.09 7.96 15.75
CA MET A 13 0.71 7.00 16.78
C MET A 13 0.35 5.61 16.23
N LYS A 14 -0.23 5.53 15.02
CA LYS A 14 -0.59 4.23 14.41
C LYS A 14 0.65 3.46 13.95
N ILE A 15 1.67 4.17 13.46
CA ILE A 15 2.97 3.60 13.07
C ILE A 15 3.78 3.20 14.33
N GLU A 16 3.81 4.02 15.38
CA GLU A 16 4.48 3.66 16.65
C GLU A 16 3.88 2.41 17.32
N MET A 17 2.56 2.20 17.22
CA MET A 17 1.91 1.00 17.78
C MET A 17 2.25 -0.28 17.01
N LEU A 18 2.48 -0.20 15.69
CA LEU A 18 2.87 -1.35 14.87
C LEU A 18 4.32 -1.81 15.17
N PHE A 19 5.22 -0.88 15.48
CA PHE A 19 6.63 -1.21 15.78
C PHE A 19 6.86 -1.75 17.20
N LYS A 20 6.10 -1.32 18.23
CA LYS A 20 6.32 -1.79 19.62
C LYS A 20 5.93 -3.24 19.89
N ALA A 21 5.12 -3.87 19.03
CA ALA A 21 4.64 -5.23 19.25
C ALA A 21 5.72 -6.32 19.01
N LYS A 22 6.84 -6.00 18.35
CA LYS A 22 7.84 -7.01 17.96
C LYS A 22 9.03 -7.15 18.92
N GLU A 23 9.26 -6.19 19.82
CA GLU A 23 10.46 -6.20 20.69
C GLU A 23 10.24 -6.83 22.07
N ASN A 24 9.00 -6.90 22.56
CA ASN A 24 8.72 -7.32 23.93
C ASN A 24 7.80 -8.54 23.94
N GLY A 25 8.37 -9.75 23.79
CA GLY A 25 7.66 -11.04 23.73
C GLY A 25 6.72 -11.35 24.89
N SER A 26 5.57 -10.68 24.94
CA SER A 26 4.48 -10.92 25.89
C SER A 26 3.15 -10.80 25.16
N LEU A 27 2.57 -11.95 24.83
CA LEU A 27 1.19 -12.09 24.37
C LEU A 27 0.25 -11.73 25.52
N HIS A 28 -0.13 -10.46 25.63
CA HIS A 28 -1.37 -10.10 26.30
C HIS A 28 -2.42 -9.81 25.23
N ALA A 29 -3.38 -10.73 25.14
CA ALA A 29 -4.55 -10.63 24.27
C ALA A 29 -5.29 -9.32 24.56
N ILE A 30 -5.26 -8.40 23.60
CA ILE A 30 -6.24 -7.32 23.50
C ILE A 30 -7.53 -7.95 22.96
N SER A 31 -8.57 -7.93 23.78
CA SER A 31 -9.89 -8.48 23.47
C SER A 31 -10.49 -7.83 22.22
N GLU A 32 -11.14 -8.64 21.38
CA GLU A 32 -11.78 -8.32 20.09
C GLU A 32 -12.89 -7.22 20.13
N ALA A 33 -13.09 -6.53 21.25
CA ALA A 33 -14.26 -5.69 21.53
C ALA A 33 -14.06 -4.17 21.38
N GLU A 34 -12.87 -3.65 21.04
CA GLU A 34 -12.63 -2.19 20.88
C GLU A 34 -12.10 -1.79 19.49
N ALA A 35 -12.40 -2.58 18.46
CA ALA A 35 -11.96 -2.31 17.09
C ALA A 35 -13.11 -2.33 16.08
N THR A 36 -14.21 -1.63 16.36
CA THR A 36 -15.22 -1.35 15.32
C THR A 36 -15.78 0.07 15.39
N SER A 37 -15.88 0.66 14.19
CA SER A 37 -16.72 1.79 13.77
C SER A 37 -16.33 3.20 14.23
N GLY A 38 -15.22 3.70 13.68
CA GLY A 38 -15.27 5.04 13.09
C GLY A 38 -15.66 4.89 11.63
N ASP A 39 -16.87 5.31 11.25
CA ASP A 39 -17.35 5.34 9.87
C ASP A 39 -16.51 6.36 9.07
N ARG A 40 -15.34 5.94 8.60
CA ARG A 40 -14.55 6.73 7.65
C ARG A 40 -15.17 6.47 6.29
N THR A 41 -15.80 7.50 5.71
CA THR A 41 -16.19 7.46 4.30
C THR A 41 -14.97 7.14 3.46
N SER A 42 -15.11 6.18 2.52
CA SER A 42 -14.05 5.82 1.58
C SER A 42 -13.57 7.06 0.83
N VAL A 43 -12.27 7.29 0.80
CA VAL A 43 -11.65 8.41 0.06
C VAL A 43 -11.17 7.93 -1.30
N GLU A 44 -11.28 8.78 -2.32
CA GLU A 44 -10.69 8.51 -3.63
C GLU A 44 -9.27 9.09 -3.72
N HIS A 45 -8.32 8.29 -4.21
CA HIS A 45 -6.93 8.68 -4.42
C HIS A 45 -6.60 8.57 -5.90
N ALA A 46 -6.30 9.71 -6.54
CA ALA A 46 -5.93 9.74 -7.95
C ALA A 46 -4.46 9.35 -8.11
N LEU A 47 -4.20 8.26 -8.83
CA LEU A 47 -2.86 7.74 -9.06
C LEU A 47 -2.61 7.56 -10.56
N HIS A 48 -1.34 7.65 -10.95
CA HIS A 48 -0.93 7.36 -12.32
C HIS A 48 -0.28 5.98 -12.42
N VAL A 49 -0.62 5.24 -13.46
CA VAL A 49 0.00 3.97 -13.83
C VAL A 49 0.30 3.98 -15.33
N VAL A 50 1.43 3.41 -15.73
CA VAL A 50 1.78 3.32 -17.16
C VAL A 50 0.81 2.40 -17.91
N PRO A 51 0.57 2.63 -19.22
CA PRO A 51 -0.47 1.95 -19.98
C PRO A 51 -0.39 0.41 -19.95
N GLU A 52 0.81 -0.15 -19.85
CA GLU A 52 1.05 -1.59 -19.81
C GLU A 52 0.37 -2.24 -18.61
N TYR A 53 0.48 -1.62 -17.43
CA TYR A 53 -0.13 -2.13 -16.19
C TYR A 53 -1.57 -1.70 -16.01
N TYR A 54 -2.00 -0.59 -16.63
CA TYR A 54 -3.40 -0.15 -16.59
C TYR A 54 -4.35 -1.26 -17.07
N ASN A 55 -4.05 -1.88 -18.22
CA ASN A 55 -4.90 -2.94 -18.79
C ASN A 55 -4.88 -4.23 -17.94
N LEU A 56 -3.77 -4.51 -17.26
CA LEU A 56 -3.65 -5.65 -16.36
C LEU A 56 -4.48 -5.45 -15.08
N LEU A 57 -4.47 -4.23 -14.53
CA LEU A 57 -5.36 -3.85 -13.42
C LEU A 57 -6.82 -3.89 -13.86
N ALA A 58 -7.15 -3.30 -15.01
CA ALA A 58 -8.52 -3.25 -15.54
C ALA A 58 -9.12 -4.64 -15.81
N SER A 59 -8.29 -5.60 -16.20
CA SER A 59 -8.71 -6.99 -16.39
C SER A 59 -8.68 -7.84 -15.10
N GLY A 60 -8.21 -7.27 -13.98
CA GLY A 60 -8.06 -7.97 -12.70
C GLY A 60 -6.93 -9.00 -12.65
N LYS A 61 -6.13 -9.13 -13.72
CA LYS A 61 -4.96 -10.03 -13.75
C LYS A 61 -3.87 -9.57 -12.80
N LYS A 62 -3.66 -8.25 -12.73
CA LYS A 62 -2.84 -7.62 -11.70
C LYS A 62 -3.79 -7.20 -10.58
N SER A 63 -3.71 -7.88 -9.44
CA SER A 63 -4.57 -7.65 -8.27
C SER A 63 -3.81 -7.05 -7.08
N VAL A 64 -2.49 -6.91 -7.19
CA VAL A 64 -1.66 -6.24 -6.19
C VAL A 64 -0.88 -5.11 -6.85
N GLU A 65 -1.02 -3.90 -6.31
CA GLU A 65 -0.32 -2.69 -6.76
C GLU A 65 0.69 -2.24 -5.70
N GLY A 66 1.98 -2.32 -6.04
CA GLY A 66 3.07 -1.87 -5.17
C GLY A 66 3.46 -0.41 -5.44
N ARG A 67 3.64 0.38 -4.38
CA ARG A 67 4.15 1.78 -4.41
C ARG A 67 5.09 2.01 -3.24
N LEU A 68 6.02 2.97 -3.35
CA LEU A 68 6.78 3.38 -2.17
C LEU A 68 5.88 4.05 -1.14
N ASN A 69 6.17 3.87 0.14
CA ASN A 69 5.45 4.50 1.25
C ASN A 69 5.83 5.98 1.41
N MET A 70 5.54 6.79 0.40
CA MET A 70 5.85 8.22 0.35
C MET A 70 4.69 9.00 -0.25
N GLY A 71 4.63 10.31 0.00
CA GLY A 71 3.66 11.18 -0.64
C GLY A 71 2.20 10.85 -0.29
N ASP A 72 1.33 10.87 -1.30
CA ASP A 72 -0.11 10.67 -1.14
C ASP A 72 -0.45 9.19 -0.96
N GLU A 73 0.36 8.28 -1.50
CA GLU A 73 0.22 6.83 -1.39
C GLU A 73 0.25 6.36 0.08
N ALA A 74 1.02 7.04 0.93
CA ALA A 74 1.12 6.75 2.36
C ALA A 74 -0.18 6.99 3.14
N HIS A 75 -1.16 7.71 2.57
CA HIS A 75 -2.43 8.04 3.21
C HIS A 75 -3.59 7.12 2.80
N VAL A 76 -3.35 6.19 1.87
CA VAL A 76 -4.33 5.20 1.42
C VAL A 76 -4.66 4.25 2.58
N CYS A 77 -5.94 3.98 2.80
CA CYS A 77 -6.40 2.98 3.77
C CYS A 77 -7.23 1.88 3.09
N VAL A 78 -7.37 0.74 3.80
CA VAL A 78 -8.34 -0.29 3.41
C VAL A 78 -9.74 0.31 3.32
N GLY A 79 -10.47 -0.02 2.27
CA GLY A 79 -11.79 0.53 1.95
C GLY A 79 -11.78 1.79 1.08
N ASP A 80 -10.62 2.41 0.86
CA ASP A 80 -10.49 3.53 -0.08
C ASP A 80 -10.54 3.06 -1.54
N ILE A 81 -10.68 4.02 -2.46
CA ILE A 81 -10.72 3.79 -3.90
C ILE A 81 -9.48 4.42 -4.54
N LEU A 82 -8.73 3.64 -5.30
CA LEU A 82 -7.69 4.15 -6.19
C LEU A 82 -8.32 4.46 -7.55
N VAL A 83 -8.10 5.68 -8.05
CA VAL A 83 -8.55 6.12 -9.36
C VAL A 83 -7.34 6.22 -10.28
N MET A 84 -7.07 5.13 -11.00
CA MET A 84 -5.93 5.01 -11.90
C MET A 84 -6.19 5.76 -13.20
N ASN A 85 -5.29 6.67 -13.55
CA ASN A 85 -5.36 7.52 -14.74
C ASN A 85 -6.70 8.25 -14.93
N GLY A 86 -7.39 8.55 -13.81
CA GLY A 86 -8.66 9.28 -13.80
C GLY A 86 -9.90 8.46 -14.17
N THR A 87 -9.77 7.17 -14.52
CA THR A 87 -10.89 6.39 -15.07
C THR A 87 -11.09 5.03 -14.42
N LEU A 88 -10.02 4.28 -14.14
CA LEU A 88 -10.14 2.94 -13.56
C LEU A 88 -10.23 3.04 -12.05
N ARG A 89 -11.35 2.60 -11.48
CA ARG A 89 -11.61 2.62 -10.03
C ARG A 89 -11.33 1.24 -9.45
N LEU A 90 -10.51 1.22 -8.41
CA LEU A 90 -10.05 0.00 -7.74
C LEU A 90 -10.33 0.12 -6.24
N HIS A 91 -11.02 -0.84 -5.66
CA HIS A 91 -11.28 -0.88 -4.22
C HIS A 91 -10.13 -1.55 -3.48
N VAL A 92 -9.56 -0.89 -2.47
CA VAL A 92 -8.47 -1.42 -1.64
C VAL A 92 -9.01 -2.41 -0.61
N LYS A 93 -8.63 -3.68 -0.73
CA LYS A 93 -9.03 -4.79 0.16
C LYS A 93 -8.08 -4.97 1.33
N ARG A 94 -6.79 -4.82 1.09
CA ARG A 94 -5.72 -5.02 2.06
C ARG A 94 -4.54 -4.11 1.74
N ILE A 95 -3.81 -3.73 2.77
CA ILE A 95 -2.52 -3.02 2.65
C ILE A 95 -1.47 -3.79 3.44
N ALA A 96 -0.30 -4.00 2.86
CA ALA A 96 0.89 -4.55 3.52
C ALA A 96 2.10 -3.64 3.28
N LEU A 97 3.09 -3.68 4.17
CA LEU A 97 4.35 -2.92 4.05
C LEU A 97 5.53 -3.90 4.05
N TYR A 98 6.44 -3.71 3.10
CA TYR A 98 7.64 -4.50 2.90
C TYR A 98 8.89 -3.62 2.96
N GLY A 99 10.02 -4.20 3.37
CA GLY A 99 11.29 -3.49 3.46
C GLY A 99 11.98 -3.30 2.09
N SER A 100 11.57 -4.07 1.07
CA SER A 100 12.10 -3.95 -0.29
C SER A 100 11.08 -4.38 -1.35
N ILE A 101 11.26 -3.93 -2.58
CA ILE A 101 10.57 -4.35 -3.80
C ILE A 101 10.76 -5.85 -4.01
N GLN A 102 11.97 -6.38 -3.78
CA GLN A 102 12.23 -7.80 -3.90
C GLN A 102 11.39 -8.61 -2.90
N GLU A 103 11.39 -8.22 -1.62
CA GLU A 103 10.59 -8.88 -0.59
C GLU A 103 9.09 -8.82 -0.92
N TYR A 104 8.62 -7.65 -1.36
CA TYR A 104 7.25 -7.44 -1.81
C TYR A 104 6.87 -8.41 -2.95
N LEU A 105 7.64 -8.44 -4.04
CA LEU A 105 7.34 -9.27 -5.21
C LEU A 105 7.39 -10.77 -4.89
N VAL A 106 8.32 -11.19 -4.04
CA VAL A 106 8.42 -12.59 -3.60
C VAL A 106 7.25 -12.98 -2.70
N THR A 107 6.85 -12.09 -1.78
CA THR A 107 5.83 -12.41 -0.77
C THR A 107 4.42 -12.35 -1.33
N GLU A 108 4.10 -11.34 -2.14
CA GLU A 108 2.78 -11.19 -2.75
C GLU A 108 2.62 -12.10 -3.99
N GLY A 109 3.72 -12.44 -4.65
CA GLY A 109 3.73 -13.24 -5.88
C GLY A 109 3.88 -12.37 -7.13
N LEU A 110 4.84 -12.71 -7.98
CA LEU A 110 5.16 -11.93 -9.19
C LEU A 110 3.98 -11.87 -10.16
N ASP A 111 3.22 -12.94 -10.28
CA ASP A 111 2.11 -13.09 -11.23
C ASP A 111 0.93 -12.15 -10.93
N VAL A 112 0.65 -11.87 -9.66
CA VAL A 112 -0.40 -10.92 -9.26
C VAL A 112 0.08 -9.48 -9.20
N CYS A 113 1.40 -9.27 -9.14
CA CYS A 113 2.04 -7.95 -9.11
C CYS A 113 2.40 -7.44 -10.50
N LEU A 114 3.04 -8.26 -11.33
CA LEU A 114 3.54 -7.96 -12.67
C LEU A 114 3.34 -9.21 -13.57
N PRO A 115 2.10 -9.51 -13.98
CA PRO A 115 1.76 -10.74 -14.73
C PRO A 115 2.46 -10.90 -16.08
N ASP A 116 3.14 -9.88 -16.56
CA ASP A 116 3.89 -9.83 -17.82
C ASP A 116 5.42 -9.98 -17.62
N LYS A 117 5.86 -10.40 -16.43
CA LYS A 117 7.27 -10.63 -16.08
C LYS A 117 7.47 -12.08 -15.66
N ASP A 118 8.61 -12.64 -16.03
CA ASP A 118 8.91 -14.04 -15.77
C ASP A 118 9.76 -14.24 -14.52
N THR A 119 10.50 -13.20 -14.09
CA THR A 119 11.42 -13.29 -12.95
C THR A 119 11.31 -12.10 -11.98
N ILE A 120 11.68 -12.36 -10.72
CA ILE A 120 11.70 -11.32 -9.67
C ILE A 120 12.66 -10.19 -10.04
N ASP A 121 13.83 -10.51 -10.60
CA ASP A 121 14.82 -9.51 -10.99
C ASP A 121 14.28 -8.56 -12.07
N GLU A 122 13.61 -9.09 -13.11
CA GLU A 122 12.91 -8.26 -14.10
C GLU A 122 11.85 -7.37 -13.45
N GLY A 123 11.09 -7.93 -12.50
CA GLY A 123 10.10 -7.19 -11.73
C GLY A 123 10.73 -6.04 -10.93
N VAL A 124 11.84 -6.27 -10.24
CA VAL A 124 12.58 -5.24 -9.51
C VAL A 124 13.06 -4.13 -10.47
N GLN A 125 13.59 -4.50 -11.65
CA GLN A 125 14.03 -3.51 -12.63
C GLN A 125 12.90 -2.63 -13.17
N VAL A 126 11.65 -3.13 -13.20
CA VAL A 126 10.48 -2.28 -13.54
C VAL A 126 10.35 -1.14 -12.55
N TYR A 127 10.44 -1.43 -11.24
CA TYR A 127 10.30 -0.41 -10.20
C TYR A 127 11.45 0.60 -10.22
N TYR A 128 12.69 0.17 -10.49
CA TYR A 128 13.84 1.08 -10.57
C TYR A 128 13.84 2.03 -11.78
N ARG A 129 12.87 1.90 -12.69
CA ARG A 129 12.59 2.94 -13.70
C ARG A 129 11.92 4.18 -13.10
N PHE A 130 11.30 4.04 -11.92
CA PHE A 130 10.52 5.08 -11.26
C PHE A 130 11.12 5.53 -9.92
N TYR A 131 11.83 4.64 -9.23
CA TYR A 131 12.38 4.88 -7.90
C TYR A 131 13.86 4.55 -7.85
N THR A 132 14.60 5.21 -6.96
CA THR A 132 15.99 4.84 -6.68
C THR A 132 16.06 3.81 -5.54
N PRO A 133 17.13 3.00 -5.46
CA PRO A 133 17.36 2.09 -4.33
C PRO A 133 17.40 2.81 -2.97
N GLU A 134 17.85 4.07 -2.94
CA GLU A 134 17.86 4.87 -1.71
C GLU A 134 16.44 5.22 -1.27
N GLN A 135 15.53 5.54 -2.20
CA GLN A 135 14.13 5.80 -1.87
C GLN A 135 13.44 4.53 -1.37
N GLU A 136 13.71 3.38 -2.00
CA GLU A 136 13.22 2.10 -1.52
C GLU A 136 13.70 1.81 -0.09
N ALA A 137 14.99 2.01 0.19
CA ALA A 137 15.54 1.79 1.52
C ALA A 137 14.98 2.74 2.58
N GLU A 138 14.64 3.99 2.20
CA GLU A 138 14.07 4.99 3.10
C GLU A 138 12.59 4.72 3.40
N PHE A 139 11.80 4.36 2.40
CA PHE A 139 10.34 4.31 2.52
C PHE A 139 9.77 2.89 2.59
N GLY A 140 10.44 1.89 2.02
CA GLY A 140 9.86 0.57 1.79
C GLY A 140 8.70 0.60 0.79
N VAL A 141 7.99 -0.52 0.66
CA VAL A 141 6.95 -0.72 -0.36
C VAL A 141 5.60 -1.02 0.28
N LEU A 142 4.60 -0.19 0.01
CA LEU A 142 3.19 -0.49 0.25
C LEU A 142 2.66 -1.37 -0.88
N ALA A 143 2.03 -2.48 -0.51
CA ALA A 143 1.27 -3.33 -1.42
C ALA A 143 -0.22 -3.12 -1.18
N PHE A 144 -0.94 -2.72 -2.22
CA PHE A 144 -2.39 -2.58 -2.21
C PHE A 144 -3.03 -3.78 -2.91
N GLU A 145 -3.68 -4.68 -2.17
CA GLU A 145 -4.57 -5.66 -2.79
C GLU A 145 -5.85 -4.96 -3.23
N VAL A 146 -6.22 -5.13 -4.50
CA VAL A 146 -7.28 -4.37 -5.13
C VAL A 146 -8.21 -5.24 -5.95
N THR A 147 -9.46 -4.78 -6.07
CA THR A 147 -10.44 -5.33 -7.02
C THR A 147 -11.06 -4.22 -7.84
N VAL A 148 -11.28 -4.47 -9.13
CA VAL A 148 -12.00 -3.55 -10.03
C VAL A 148 -13.43 -3.33 -9.53
N LEU A 149 -13.89 -2.07 -9.57
CA LEU A 149 -15.26 -1.67 -9.25
C LEU A 149 -16.18 -1.63 -10.47
#